data_AF-A0A8J6UT73-F1
#
_entry.id   AF-A0A8J6UT73-F1
#
_cell.length_a   1.000
_cell.length_b   1.000
_cell.length_c   1.000
_cell.angle_alpha   90.00
_cell.angle_beta   90.00
_cell.angle_gamma   90.00
#
_symmetry.space_group_name_H-M   'P 1'
#
loop_
_entity.id
_entity.type
_entity.pdbx_description
1 polymer ?
#
loop_
_entity_poly.entity_id
_entity_poly.type
_entity_poly.pdbx_seq_one_letter_code
_entity_poly.pdbx_strand_id
1 'polypeptide(L)'
;MGYPPDLEQQIKRINAFEKKYSAPEAYQCYGLGKWLKRDLDLPEGIPLHIHMDHGVRISEATTNCDLLTTEPIFFTSAAQRDEYVRQTGKRAYVSGSPFVACRTLNQIEPDADARGTVAFPVHSTHLIDVVIDWEKYADDLLSLPAKYQPVTVCLYWKDLLAGRHTSFLERDMAVVTTGHMADPDFATTFYATLRRHRYCTSNMVGSYTFYAVEMGIPFFIHGMPPVFNNHGHDHNRPTGTYTVDNLTDDREKRDFLEFQRLFELDVNAEVTISDRTRALCLSKLGIGQADSKATLRRVVYQAWASHLARWPINKASGAAKKLRRLAQPTKSRLTQALTGNIRQLEGVNIPASEMISPLIRQTINSGVYEFGEISLLKKYLEKHDTVMEIGGGIGFLSAYCAKKVGDHRVFTYEANPVLKEAIQTLHAKNRVCPTVAIAMVANTEDTSKTEKFYVTDDFWSSSPVQPLTEVVDRVIEVPVRSFRQELEKNQPTLLVVDIEGGEYDLFAQATLDTVRKLIIEVHAVLGPDKLAALKANLTGLGFSLVEAIPNCDDQVWYLQRSPL
;
A
#
# COMPACT_ATOMS: atom_id res chain seq x y z
N MET A 1 2.68 30.67 -37.77
CA MET A 1 1.46 31.22 -37.13
C MET A 1 1.63 31.06 -35.63
N GLY A 2 1.38 32.11 -34.84
CA GLY A 2 1.47 32.02 -33.38
C GLY A 2 0.32 31.18 -32.81
N TYR A 3 0.51 30.61 -31.62
CA TYR A 3 -0.53 29.85 -30.93
C TYR A 3 -1.71 30.75 -30.51
N PRO A 4 -2.92 30.20 -30.34
CA PRO A 4 -3.97 30.88 -29.57
C PRO A 4 -3.39 31.32 -28.21
N PRO A 5 -3.64 32.56 -27.73
CA PRO A 5 -3.01 33.09 -26.52
C PRO A 5 -3.18 32.20 -25.28
N ASP A 6 -4.31 31.52 -25.15
CA ASP A 6 -4.60 30.59 -24.05
C ASP A 6 -3.74 29.32 -24.13
N LEU A 7 -3.56 28.73 -25.32
CA LEU A 7 -2.74 27.53 -25.51
C LEU A 7 -1.25 27.81 -25.24
N GLU A 8 -0.76 29.00 -25.63
CA GLU A 8 0.63 29.40 -25.33
C GLU A 8 0.86 29.51 -23.82
N GLN A 9 -0.11 30.07 -23.08
CA GLN A 9 -0.05 30.16 -21.63
C GLN A 9 -0.06 28.76 -20.98
N GLN A 10 -0.88 27.84 -21.48
CA GLN A 10 -0.90 26.45 -21.00
C GLN A 10 0.44 25.75 -21.26
N ILE A 11 1.04 25.91 -22.45
CA ILE A 11 2.37 25.35 -22.76
C ILE A 11 3.44 25.91 -21.82
N LYS A 12 3.41 27.22 -21.53
CA LYS A 12 4.34 27.82 -20.54
C LYS A 12 4.16 27.23 -19.15
N ARG A 13 2.91 27.04 -18.71
CA ARG A 13 2.60 26.40 -17.42
C ARG A 13 3.06 24.94 -17.38
N ILE A 14 2.80 24.17 -18.44
CA ILE A 14 3.28 22.78 -18.58
C ILE A 14 4.80 22.71 -18.48
N ASN A 15 5.53 23.55 -19.21
CA ASN A 15 6.98 23.60 -19.15
C ASN A 15 7.49 23.96 -17.74
N ALA A 16 6.77 24.80 -16.99
CA ALA A 16 7.13 25.11 -15.61
C ALA A 16 6.94 23.90 -14.68
N PHE A 17 5.89 23.09 -14.89
CA PHE A 17 5.70 21.84 -14.15
C PHE A 17 6.72 20.78 -14.53
N GLU A 18 6.98 20.57 -15.82
CA GLU A 18 7.96 19.60 -16.32
C GLU A 18 9.36 19.87 -15.75
N LYS A 19 9.77 21.14 -15.68
CA LYS A 19 11.03 21.54 -15.04
C LYS A 19 11.08 21.26 -13.54
N LYS A 20 9.92 21.19 -12.88
CA LYS A 20 9.81 21.08 -11.41
C LYS A 20 9.62 19.63 -10.94
N TYR A 21 8.99 18.78 -11.74
CA TYR A 21 8.61 17.42 -11.36
C TYR A 21 9.12 16.42 -12.39
N SER A 22 10.06 15.56 -11.98
CA SER A 22 10.60 14.50 -12.86
C SER A 22 9.74 13.23 -12.86
N ALA A 23 9.05 12.93 -11.75
CA ALA A 23 8.06 11.85 -11.64
C ALA A 23 7.19 12.04 -10.38
N PRO A 24 5.94 12.52 -10.49
CA PRO A 24 5.04 12.61 -9.33
C PRO A 24 4.60 11.22 -8.85
N GLU A 25 4.38 11.07 -7.54
CA GLU A 25 3.74 9.87 -6.98
C GLU A 25 2.30 9.74 -7.51
N ALA A 26 1.72 8.54 -7.51
CA ALA A 26 0.42 8.28 -8.13
C ALA A 26 -0.70 9.21 -7.64
N TYR A 27 -0.79 9.47 -6.33
CA TYR A 27 -1.78 10.41 -5.79
C TYR A 27 -1.47 11.89 -6.10
N GLN A 28 -0.26 12.22 -6.53
CA GLN A 28 0.11 13.57 -6.95
C GLN A 28 -0.25 13.81 -8.42
N CYS A 29 -0.49 12.74 -9.18
CA CYS A 29 -1.02 12.83 -10.54
C CYS A 29 -2.46 13.32 -10.54
N TYR A 30 -2.79 14.12 -11.55
CA TYR A 30 -4.11 14.57 -11.95
C TYR A 30 -4.95 15.25 -10.85
N GLY A 31 -4.29 15.74 -9.79
CA GLY A 31 -4.95 16.30 -8.61
C GLY A 31 -5.66 15.27 -7.73
N LEU A 32 -5.41 13.96 -7.90
CA LEU A 32 -6.12 12.89 -7.20
C LEU A 32 -6.05 13.05 -5.67
N GLY A 33 -4.86 13.30 -5.13
CA GLY A 33 -4.64 13.47 -3.70
C GLY A 33 -5.31 14.72 -3.14
N LYS A 34 -5.38 15.82 -3.91
CA LYS A 34 -6.13 17.04 -3.53
C LYS A 34 -7.61 16.70 -3.38
N TRP A 35 -8.20 16.02 -4.37
CA TRP A 35 -9.62 15.70 -4.35
C TRP A 35 -9.98 14.61 -3.34
N LEU A 36 -9.11 13.61 -3.14
CA LEU A 36 -9.29 12.63 -2.08
C LEU A 36 -9.30 13.30 -0.71
N LYS A 37 -8.34 14.21 -0.45
CA LYS A 37 -8.30 14.96 0.81
C LYS A 37 -9.56 15.77 1.02
N ARG A 38 -10.03 16.49 -0.01
CA ARG A 38 -11.28 17.27 0.09
C ARG A 38 -12.49 16.37 0.32
N ASP A 39 -12.59 15.25 -0.40
CA ASP A 39 -13.72 14.32 -0.25
C ASP A 39 -13.78 13.68 1.13
N LEU A 40 -12.62 13.43 1.73
CA LEU A 40 -12.47 12.86 3.06
C LEU A 40 -12.34 13.90 4.18
N ASP A 41 -12.52 15.20 3.91
CA ASP A 41 -12.28 16.31 4.86
C ASP A 41 -10.93 16.23 5.60
N LEU A 42 -9.88 15.82 4.90
CA LEU A 42 -8.51 15.75 5.41
C LEU A 42 -7.79 17.10 5.26
N PRO A 43 -6.90 17.47 6.19
CA PRO A 43 -6.04 18.65 6.03
C PRO A 43 -5.18 18.57 4.76
N GLU A 44 -5.06 19.66 4.02
CA GLU A 44 -4.34 19.68 2.73
C GLU A 44 -2.88 19.23 2.85
N GLY A 45 -2.22 19.57 3.95
CA GLY A 45 -0.82 19.23 4.21
C GLY A 45 -0.56 17.80 4.70
N ILE A 46 -1.59 16.97 4.90
CA ILE A 46 -1.36 15.59 5.37
C ILE A 46 -0.80 14.73 4.23
N PRO A 47 0.31 14.00 4.40
CA PRO A 47 0.72 12.99 3.43
C PRO A 47 -0.20 11.77 3.57
N LEU A 48 -0.52 11.14 2.43
CA LEU A 48 -1.57 10.12 2.40
C LEU A 48 -1.05 8.72 2.78
N HIS A 49 0.18 8.39 2.40
CA HIS A 49 0.79 7.07 2.62
C HIS A 49 -0.09 5.90 2.17
N ILE A 50 -0.58 6.01 0.93
CA ILE A 50 -1.42 5.02 0.29
C ILE A 50 -0.91 4.77 -1.12
N HIS A 51 -1.01 3.52 -1.55
CA HIS A 51 -0.91 3.15 -2.96
C HIS A 51 -2.28 3.32 -3.61
N MET A 52 -2.34 3.95 -4.77
CA MET A 52 -3.56 4.03 -5.57
C MET A 52 -3.23 4.03 -7.06
N ASP A 53 -4.17 3.54 -7.86
CA ASP A 53 -4.12 3.70 -9.31
C ASP A 53 -4.31 5.17 -9.70
N HIS A 54 -3.44 5.69 -10.59
CA HIS A 54 -3.57 7.04 -11.13
C HIS A 54 -4.39 7.09 -12.43
N GLY A 55 -4.82 5.94 -12.95
CA GLY A 55 -5.69 5.79 -14.10
C GLY A 55 -6.71 4.66 -13.87
N VAL A 56 -7.76 4.60 -14.69
CA VAL A 56 -8.78 3.57 -14.52
C VAL A 56 -8.29 2.23 -15.07
N ARG A 57 -8.32 1.19 -14.22
CA ARG A 57 -7.91 -0.16 -14.59
C ARG A 57 -9.08 -0.96 -15.16
N ILE A 58 -8.93 -1.46 -16.39
CA ILE A 58 -9.92 -2.36 -17.00
C ILE A 58 -9.75 -3.78 -16.43
N SER A 59 -8.51 -4.28 -16.41
CA SER A 59 -8.15 -5.56 -15.80
C SER A 59 -8.00 -5.45 -14.29
N GLU A 60 -8.37 -6.51 -13.58
CA GLU A 60 -8.20 -6.64 -12.13
C GLU A 60 -6.81 -7.13 -11.73
N ALA A 61 -5.96 -7.51 -12.69
CA ALA A 61 -4.62 -8.02 -12.41
C ALA A 61 -3.70 -6.95 -11.79
N THR A 62 -2.92 -7.39 -10.80
CA THR A 62 -1.84 -6.60 -10.20
C THR A 62 -0.71 -6.35 -11.18
N THR A 63 -0.14 -5.15 -11.14
CA THR A 63 1.08 -4.79 -11.84
C THR A 63 2.32 -4.99 -10.98
N ASN A 64 3.51 -4.92 -11.59
CA ASN A 64 4.75 -4.89 -10.83
C ASN A 64 4.81 -3.71 -9.85
N CYS A 65 4.24 -2.54 -10.20
CA CYS A 65 4.18 -1.40 -9.30
C CYS A 65 3.32 -1.68 -8.07
N ASP A 66 2.23 -2.43 -8.23
CA ASP A 66 1.37 -2.84 -7.11
C ASP A 66 2.09 -3.82 -6.20
N LEU A 67 2.85 -4.76 -6.77
CA LEU A 67 3.59 -5.76 -5.99
C LEU A 67 4.80 -5.16 -5.27
N LEU A 68 5.44 -4.14 -5.85
CA LEU A 68 6.68 -3.54 -5.34
C LEU A 68 6.47 -2.30 -4.46
N THR A 69 5.23 -1.79 -4.36
CA THR A 69 4.96 -0.58 -3.57
C THR A 69 5.34 -0.79 -2.10
N THR A 70 5.94 0.23 -1.47
CA THR A 70 6.25 0.21 -0.02
C THR A 70 5.10 0.76 0.82
N GLU A 71 4.08 1.33 0.18
CA GLU A 71 2.93 1.87 0.89
C GLU A 71 2.16 0.74 1.62
N PRO A 72 1.70 0.97 2.85
CA PRO A 72 1.12 -0.08 3.68
C PRO A 72 -0.35 -0.37 3.35
N ILE A 73 -0.98 0.49 2.53
CA ILE A 73 -2.43 0.49 2.30
C ILE A 73 -2.71 0.78 0.83
N PHE A 74 -3.64 0.02 0.26
CA PHE A 74 -4.18 0.24 -1.08
C PHE A 74 -5.53 0.93 -1.03
N PHE A 75 -5.69 1.96 -1.85
CA PHE A 75 -6.98 2.54 -2.22
C PHE A 75 -7.27 2.13 -3.66
N THR A 76 -8.36 1.37 -3.87
CA THR A 76 -8.63 0.72 -5.16
C THR A 76 -10.15 0.57 -5.42
N SER A 77 -10.53 -0.11 -6.50
CA SER A 77 -11.92 -0.47 -6.80
C SER A 77 -12.34 -1.76 -6.07
N ALA A 78 -13.65 -1.98 -5.90
CA ALA A 78 -14.14 -3.21 -5.27
C ALA A 78 -13.72 -4.47 -6.03
N ALA A 79 -13.62 -4.38 -7.36
CA ALA A 79 -13.22 -5.48 -8.22
C ALA A 79 -11.75 -5.91 -8.03
N GLN A 80 -10.87 -4.97 -7.64
CA GLN A 80 -9.44 -5.22 -7.46
C GLN A 80 -9.05 -5.51 -6.01
N ARG A 81 -9.86 -5.10 -5.03
CA ARG A 81 -9.53 -5.20 -3.60
C ARG A 81 -9.06 -6.59 -3.20
N ASP A 82 -9.81 -7.61 -3.54
CA ASP A 82 -9.54 -8.98 -3.11
C ASP A 82 -8.29 -9.55 -3.81
N GLU A 83 -8.02 -9.14 -5.06
CA GLU A 83 -6.77 -9.46 -5.76
C GLU A 83 -5.56 -8.83 -5.06
N TYR A 84 -5.64 -7.56 -4.72
CA TYR A 84 -4.54 -6.82 -4.09
C TYR A 84 -4.20 -7.41 -2.72
N VAL A 85 -5.22 -7.71 -1.91
CA VAL A 85 -5.03 -8.38 -0.61
C VAL A 85 -4.38 -9.73 -0.81
N ARG A 86 -4.83 -10.52 -1.79
CA ARG A 86 -4.30 -11.87 -2.03
C ARG A 86 -2.85 -11.87 -2.50
N GLN A 87 -2.49 -10.96 -3.42
CA GLN A 87 -1.16 -10.93 -4.04
C GLN A 87 -0.10 -10.24 -3.17
N THR A 88 -0.51 -9.24 -2.38
CA THR A 88 0.43 -8.41 -1.61
C THR A 88 0.39 -8.68 -0.11
N GLY A 89 -0.66 -9.31 0.41
CA GLY A 89 -0.91 -9.43 1.86
C GLY A 89 -1.27 -8.10 2.54
N LYS A 90 -1.29 -6.99 1.80
CA LYS A 90 -1.54 -5.64 2.34
C LYS A 90 -3.03 -5.33 2.38
N ARG A 91 -3.40 -4.40 3.27
CA ARG A 91 -4.80 -3.97 3.41
C ARG A 91 -5.22 -3.15 2.20
N ALA A 92 -6.38 -3.45 1.65
CA ALA A 92 -6.98 -2.69 0.55
C ALA A 92 -8.38 -2.21 0.93
N TYR A 93 -8.72 -0.98 0.54
CA TYR A 93 -9.99 -0.32 0.80
C TYR A 93 -10.56 0.25 -0.50
N VAL A 94 -11.89 0.30 -0.60
CA VAL A 94 -12.56 0.85 -1.77
C VAL A 94 -12.72 2.35 -1.58
N SER A 95 -11.94 3.16 -2.30
CA SER A 95 -11.94 4.63 -2.10
C SER A 95 -13.01 5.37 -2.91
N GLY A 96 -13.61 4.69 -3.90
CA GLY A 96 -14.23 5.38 -5.03
C GLY A 96 -13.18 6.14 -5.86
N SER A 97 -13.64 7.07 -6.70
CA SER A 97 -12.76 7.86 -7.58
C SER A 97 -12.56 9.28 -7.04
N PRO A 98 -11.34 9.64 -6.60
CA PRO A 98 -11.01 11.03 -6.25
C PRO A 98 -11.21 11.99 -7.42
N PHE A 99 -10.99 11.52 -8.65
CA PHE A 99 -11.22 12.30 -9.85
C PHE A 99 -12.70 12.68 -9.97
N VAL A 100 -13.63 11.75 -9.73
CA VAL A 100 -15.07 12.02 -9.73
C VAL A 100 -15.49 12.87 -8.53
N ALA A 101 -14.80 12.75 -7.39
CA ALA A 101 -15.04 13.64 -6.26
C ALA A 101 -14.80 15.12 -6.60
N CYS A 102 -13.89 15.43 -7.54
CA CYS A 102 -13.78 16.79 -8.11
C CYS A 102 -15.11 17.25 -8.70
N ARG A 103 -15.75 16.43 -9.53
CA ARG A 103 -17.00 16.75 -10.19
C ARG A 103 -18.12 16.96 -9.18
N THR A 104 -18.31 16.01 -8.28
CA THR A 104 -19.44 16.00 -7.34
C THR A 104 -19.33 17.12 -6.30
N LEU A 105 -18.14 17.34 -5.73
CA LEU A 105 -17.93 18.41 -4.75
C LEU A 105 -18.08 19.81 -5.34
N ASN A 106 -17.76 19.99 -6.62
CA ASN A 106 -17.95 21.26 -7.32
C ASN A 106 -19.28 21.35 -8.09
N GLN A 107 -20.13 20.32 -8.01
CA GLN A 107 -21.44 20.26 -8.70
C GLN A 107 -21.31 20.53 -10.21
N ILE A 108 -20.29 19.93 -10.83
CA ILE A 108 -20.06 20.09 -12.27
C ILE A 108 -20.98 19.14 -13.03
N GLU A 109 -21.91 19.73 -13.78
CA GLU A 109 -22.87 19.03 -14.64
C GLU A 109 -22.70 19.50 -16.10
N PRO A 110 -23.15 18.70 -17.10
CA PRO A 110 -23.13 19.11 -18.50
C PRO A 110 -23.85 20.44 -18.71
N ASP A 111 -23.31 21.28 -19.59
CA ASP A 111 -23.90 22.56 -19.92
C ASP A 111 -25.16 22.37 -20.78
N ALA A 112 -26.19 23.18 -20.54
CA ALA A 112 -27.44 23.11 -21.32
C ALA A 112 -27.22 23.47 -22.81
N ASP A 113 -26.20 24.28 -23.10
CA ASP A 113 -25.77 24.67 -24.44
C ASP A 113 -24.56 23.88 -24.95
N ALA A 114 -24.23 22.75 -24.31
CA ALA A 114 -23.13 21.88 -24.72
C ALA A 114 -23.30 21.43 -26.18
N ARG A 115 -22.22 21.52 -26.96
CA ARG A 115 -22.23 21.26 -28.40
C ARG A 115 -20.94 20.61 -28.88
N GLY A 116 -21.00 19.98 -30.05
CA GLY A 116 -19.84 19.35 -30.67
C GLY A 116 -19.27 18.19 -29.84
N THR A 117 -18.02 17.86 -30.15
CA THR A 117 -17.32 16.69 -29.59
C THR A 117 -15.98 17.10 -29.02
N VAL A 118 -15.62 16.59 -27.84
CA VAL A 118 -14.24 16.62 -27.37
C VAL A 118 -13.54 15.32 -27.73
N ALA A 119 -12.40 15.40 -28.41
CA ALA A 119 -11.55 14.26 -28.73
C ALA A 119 -10.39 14.21 -27.72
N PHE A 120 -10.15 13.04 -27.12
CA PHE A 120 -8.99 12.76 -26.27
C PHE A 120 -8.12 11.71 -26.95
N PRO A 121 -7.21 12.10 -27.85
CA PRO A 121 -6.34 11.14 -28.54
C PRO A 121 -5.57 10.29 -27.53
N VAL A 122 -5.36 9.01 -27.84
CA VAL A 122 -4.44 8.17 -27.06
C VAL A 122 -3.07 8.82 -27.06
N HIS A 123 -2.47 8.92 -25.88
CA HIS A 123 -1.34 9.81 -25.65
C HIS A 123 -0.09 9.07 -25.16
N SER A 124 1.06 9.69 -25.43
CA SER A 124 2.35 9.20 -24.94
C SER A 124 2.43 9.35 -23.41
N THR A 125 3.23 8.50 -22.77
CA THR A 125 3.58 8.56 -21.34
C THR A 125 5.09 8.72 -21.20
N HIS A 126 5.62 8.83 -19.98
CA HIS A 126 7.08 8.87 -19.78
C HIS A 126 7.82 7.63 -20.32
N LEU A 127 7.15 6.48 -20.39
CA LEU A 127 7.78 5.20 -20.72
C LEU A 127 7.45 4.71 -22.14
N ILE A 128 6.31 5.14 -22.68
CA ILE A 128 5.73 4.62 -23.93
C ILE A 128 5.35 5.79 -24.83
N ASP A 129 5.84 5.77 -26.06
CA ASP A 129 5.42 6.71 -27.09
C ASP A 129 4.25 6.15 -27.89
N VAL A 130 3.31 7.03 -28.22
CA VAL A 130 2.23 6.70 -29.14
C VAL A 130 2.63 7.12 -30.56
N VAL A 131 2.62 6.14 -31.46
CA VAL A 131 2.95 6.29 -32.87
C VAL A 131 1.64 6.26 -33.65
N ILE A 132 1.18 7.44 -34.05
CA ILE A 132 0.03 7.61 -34.93
C ILE A 132 0.32 8.63 -36.01
N ASP A 133 -0.37 8.48 -37.14
CA ASP A 133 -0.45 9.51 -38.16
C ASP A 133 -1.42 10.60 -37.69
N TRP A 134 -0.86 11.66 -37.09
CA TRP A 134 -1.61 12.75 -36.47
C TRP A 134 -2.40 13.57 -37.49
N GLU A 135 -1.91 13.68 -38.72
CA GLU A 135 -2.58 14.37 -39.81
C GLU A 135 -3.80 13.58 -40.26
N LYS A 136 -3.63 12.28 -40.52
CA LYS A 136 -4.74 11.40 -40.86
C LYS A 136 -5.78 11.33 -39.75
N TYR A 137 -5.35 11.28 -38.49
CA TYR A 137 -6.29 11.25 -37.38
C TYR A 137 -7.10 12.56 -37.27
N ALA A 138 -6.49 13.72 -37.57
CA ALA A 138 -7.23 14.97 -37.68
C ALA A 138 -8.26 14.93 -38.83
N ASP A 139 -7.89 14.38 -39.98
CA ASP A 139 -8.81 14.19 -41.11
C ASP A 139 -9.98 13.25 -40.77
N ASP A 140 -9.69 12.15 -40.04
CA ASP A 140 -10.72 11.24 -39.54
C ASP A 140 -11.72 11.99 -38.64
N LEU A 141 -11.25 12.84 -37.70
CA LEU A 141 -12.12 13.63 -36.83
C LEU A 141 -12.97 14.66 -37.61
N LEU A 142 -12.42 15.28 -38.66
CA LEU A 142 -13.17 16.18 -39.53
C LEU A 142 -14.23 15.46 -40.36
N SER A 143 -14.02 14.17 -40.67
CA SER A 143 -14.98 13.35 -41.40
C SER A 143 -16.23 12.95 -40.58
N LEU A 144 -16.22 13.22 -39.26
CA LEU A 144 -17.38 12.93 -38.42
C LEU A 144 -18.63 13.68 -38.90
N PRO A 145 -19.83 13.05 -38.83
CA PRO A 145 -21.08 13.69 -39.20
C PRO A 145 -21.29 15.05 -38.51
N ALA A 146 -21.98 15.98 -39.20
CA ALA A 146 -22.19 17.36 -38.73
C ALA A 146 -22.73 17.48 -37.30
N LYS A 147 -23.51 16.51 -36.81
CA LYS A 147 -24.01 16.49 -35.42
C LYS A 147 -22.92 16.41 -34.34
N TYR A 148 -21.74 15.91 -34.70
CA TYR A 148 -20.57 15.81 -33.83
C TYR A 148 -19.63 17.01 -33.95
N GLN A 149 -19.83 17.87 -34.94
CA GLN A 149 -19.01 19.05 -35.15
C GLN A 149 -19.51 20.23 -34.28
N PRO A 150 -18.62 21.18 -33.92
CA PRO A 150 -17.18 21.15 -34.11
C PRO A 150 -16.48 20.14 -33.18
N VAL A 151 -15.30 19.67 -33.58
CA VAL A 151 -14.42 18.87 -32.72
C VAL A 151 -13.39 19.76 -32.02
N THR A 152 -13.30 19.64 -30.69
CA THR A 152 -12.20 20.19 -29.88
C THR A 152 -11.25 19.06 -29.51
N VAL A 153 -9.96 19.19 -29.81
CA VAL A 153 -8.94 18.18 -29.50
C VAL A 153 -8.25 18.54 -28.19
N CYS A 154 -8.43 17.70 -27.16
CA CYS A 154 -7.75 17.85 -25.88
C CYS A 154 -6.47 17.00 -25.86
N LEU A 155 -5.33 17.62 -26.11
CA LEU A 155 -4.05 16.93 -26.14
C LEU A 155 -3.42 16.82 -24.75
N TYR A 156 -2.84 15.65 -24.50
CA TYR A 156 -2.01 15.42 -23.33
C TYR A 156 -0.72 16.25 -23.41
N TRP A 157 -0.22 16.69 -22.26
CA TRP A 157 0.89 17.64 -22.19
C TRP A 157 2.13 17.15 -22.95
N LYS A 158 2.43 15.84 -22.93
CA LYS A 158 3.64 15.29 -23.56
C LYS A 158 3.57 15.40 -25.09
N ASP A 159 2.43 15.04 -25.69
CA ASP A 159 2.24 15.15 -27.14
C ASP A 159 2.12 16.62 -27.57
N LEU A 160 1.60 17.49 -26.71
CA LEU A 160 1.61 18.93 -26.93
C LEU A 160 3.05 19.49 -26.98
N LEU A 161 3.92 19.09 -26.04
CA LEU A 161 5.33 19.49 -26.07
C LEU A 161 6.09 18.89 -27.27
N ALA A 162 5.67 17.71 -27.75
CA ALA A 162 6.19 17.09 -28.96
C ALA A 162 5.67 17.73 -30.27
N GLY A 163 4.88 18.80 -30.19
CA GLY A 163 4.41 19.54 -31.36
C GLY A 163 3.19 18.92 -32.06
N ARG A 164 2.55 17.89 -31.49
CA ARG A 164 1.49 17.14 -32.19
C ARG A 164 0.22 17.96 -32.45
N HIS A 165 0.04 19.06 -31.72
CA HIS A 165 -1.06 20.02 -31.94
C HIS A 165 -1.04 20.70 -33.30
N THR A 166 0.11 20.79 -33.98
CA THR A 166 0.21 21.47 -35.29
C THR A 166 -0.71 20.83 -36.31
N SER A 167 -0.77 19.49 -36.33
CA SER A 167 -1.61 18.70 -37.25
C SER A 167 -3.09 19.09 -37.18
N PHE A 168 -3.57 19.52 -36.02
CA PHE A 168 -4.95 19.94 -35.78
C PHE A 168 -5.15 21.44 -36.02
N LEU A 169 -4.21 22.28 -35.56
CA LEU A 169 -4.28 23.74 -35.73
C LEU A 169 -4.22 24.15 -37.21
N GLU A 170 -3.43 23.45 -38.03
CA GLU A 170 -3.34 23.70 -39.48
C GLU A 170 -4.65 23.35 -40.23
N ARG A 171 -5.56 22.64 -39.57
CA ARG A 171 -6.89 22.26 -40.06
C ARG A 171 -8.02 23.04 -39.36
N ASP A 172 -7.69 24.18 -38.75
CA ASP A 172 -8.63 25.05 -38.03
C ASP A 172 -9.40 24.37 -36.88
N MET A 173 -8.88 23.25 -36.35
CA MET A 173 -9.49 22.58 -35.21
C MET A 173 -9.08 23.26 -33.89
N ALA A 174 -10.03 23.37 -32.96
CA ALA A 174 -9.73 23.88 -31.63
C ALA A 174 -8.86 22.87 -30.86
N VAL A 175 -7.74 23.33 -30.30
CA VAL A 175 -6.86 22.51 -29.46
C VAL A 175 -6.83 23.07 -28.04
N VAL A 176 -7.05 22.19 -27.08
CA VAL A 176 -6.97 22.48 -25.65
C VAL A 176 -6.09 21.44 -24.95
N THR A 177 -5.78 21.68 -23.68
CA THR A 177 -5.10 20.69 -22.83
C THR A 177 -5.67 20.76 -21.43
N THR A 178 -5.68 19.62 -20.75
CA THR A 178 -6.02 19.55 -19.33
C THR A 178 -4.88 20.06 -18.44
N GLY A 179 -3.67 20.18 -19.00
CA GLY A 179 -2.47 20.61 -18.29
C GLY A 179 -1.49 19.46 -18.04
N HIS A 180 -0.44 19.75 -17.26
CA HIS A 180 0.57 18.76 -16.88
C HIS A 180 0.00 17.75 -15.87
N MET A 181 0.47 16.50 -15.86
CA MET A 181 -0.07 15.48 -14.94
C MET A 181 0.10 15.85 -13.46
N ALA A 182 1.12 16.61 -13.11
CA ALA A 182 1.35 17.09 -11.74
C ALA A 182 0.53 18.35 -11.38
N ASP A 183 -0.32 18.85 -12.28
CA ASP A 183 -1.16 20.02 -12.03
C ASP A 183 -2.31 19.64 -11.08
N PRO A 184 -2.43 20.26 -9.88
CA PRO A 184 -3.52 19.96 -8.95
C PRO A 184 -4.90 20.34 -9.48
N ASP A 185 -4.99 21.15 -10.52
CA ASP A 185 -6.25 21.55 -11.15
C ASP A 185 -6.62 20.71 -12.38
N PHE A 186 -5.82 19.68 -12.71
CA PHE A 186 -6.04 18.82 -13.88
C PHE A 186 -7.46 18.27 -13.94
N ALA A 187 -7.96 17.61 -12.88
CA ALA A 187 -9.33 17.09 -12.87
C ALA A 187 -10.41 18.19 -13.05
N THR A 188 -10.18 19.39 -12.52
CA THR A 188 -11.09 20.53 -12.68
C THR A 188 -11.14 20.97 -14.14
N THR A 189 -9.98 21.16 -14.77
CA THR A 189 -9.86 21.57 -16.17
C THR A 189 -10.43 20.51 -17.10
N PHE A 190 -10.26 19.23 -16.77
CA PHE A 190 -10.83 18.11 -17.52
C PHE A 190 -12.36 18.22 -17.55
N TYR A 191 -13.00 18.32 -16.38
CA TYR A 191 -14.46 18.42 -16.32
C TYR A 191 -15.00 19.75 -16.86
N ALA A 192 -14.24 20.84 -16.71
CA ALA A 192 -14.57 22.13 -17.33
C ALA A 192 -14.53 22.08 -18.87
N THR A 193 -13.65 21.25 -19.44
CA THR A 193 -13.62 21.00 -20.88
C THR A 193 -14.79 20.09 -21.27
N LEU A 194 -14.93 18.96 -20.56
CA LEU A 194 -15.90 17.92 -20.86
C LEU A 194 -17.35 18.44 -20.81
N ARG A 195 -17.72 19.24 -19.79
CA ARG A 195 -19.08 19.77 -19.61
C ARG A 195 -19.63 20.59 -20.79
N ARG A 196 -18.75 21.16 -21.61
CA ARG A 196 -19.10 22.04 -22.74
C ARG A 196 -19.42 21.26 -24.02
N HIS A 197 -19.22 19.95 -24.02
CA HIS A 197 -19.32 19.11 -25.20
C HIS A 197 -20.46 18.10 -25.05
N ARG A 198 -21.17 17.88 -26.15
CA ARG A 198 -22.29 16.93 -26.19
C ARG A 198 -21.81 15.48 -26.33
N TYR A 199 -20.64 15.29 -26.93
CA TYR A 199 -20.05 13.99 -27.18
C TYR A 199 -18.57 13.96 -26.78
N CYS A 200 -18.05 12.76 -26.52
CA CYS A 200 -16.64 12.50 -26.28
C CYS A 200 -16.16 11.41 -27.25
N THR A 201 -14.95 11.53 -27.78
CA THR A 201 -14.37 10.51 -28.67
C THR A 201 -12.89 10.29 -28.39
N SER A 202 -12.37 9.15 -28.84
CA SER A 202 -10.95 8.84 -28.91
C SER A 202 -10.72 7.72 -29.93
N ASN A 203 -9.47 7.47 -30.31
CA ASN A 203 -9.08 6.32 -31.12
C ASN A 203 -8.86 5.02 -30.33
N MET A 204 -9.10 5.02 -29.01
CA MET A 204 -9.13 3.83 -28.16
C MET A 204 -9.84 4.15 -26.83
N VAL A 205 -10.21 3.13 -26.03
CA VAL A 205 -10.67 3.36 -24.66
C VAL A 205 -9.52 3.78 -23.74
N GLY A 206 -9.83 4.67 -22.79
CA GLY A 206 -8.89 5.13 -21.75
C GLY A 206 -9.65 5.73 -20.56
N SER A 207 -8.93 6.30 -19.59
CA SER A 207 -9.56 6.88 -18.38
C SER A 207 -10.64 7.92 -18.69
N TYR A 208 -10.46 8.73 -19.74
CA TYR A 208 -11.45 9.71 -20.21
C TYR A 208 -12.80 9.07 -20.58
N THR A 209 -12.82 7.82 -21.06
CA THR A 209 -14.06 7.09 -21.38
C THR A 209 -14.94 6.95 -20.15
N PHE A 210 -14.33 6.56 -19.03
CA PHE A 210 -15.05 6.33 -17.77
C PHE A 210 -15.62 7.62 -17.21
N TYR A 211 -14.85 8.70 -17.23
CA TYR A 211 -15.29 10.00 -16.71
C TYR A 211 -16.36 10.66 -17.59
N ALA A 212 -16.26 10.51 -18.92
CA ALA A 212 -17.31 10.95 -19.84
C ALA A 212 -18.64 10.22 -19.58
N VAL A 213 -18.59 8.88 -19.52
CA VAL A 213 -19.77 8.05 -19.27
C VAL A 213 -20.36 8.28 -17.88
N GLU A 214 -19.52 8.47 -16.86
CA GLU A 214 -19.94 8.79 -15.48
C GLU A 214 -20.78 10.09 -15.47
N MET A 215 -20.29 11.13 -16.14
CA MET A 215 -20.95 12.42 -16.29
C MET A 215 -22.19 12.39 -17.22
N GLY A 216 -22.45 11.25 -17.89
CA GLY A 216 -23.58 11.07 -18.79
C GLY A 216 -23.34 11.60 -20.21
N ILE A 217 -22.08 11.84 -20.58
CA ILE A 217 -21.71 12.26 -21.94
C ILE A 217 -21.41 11.01 -22.78
N PRO A 218 -22.10 10.82 -23.92
CA PRO A 218 -21.86 9.66 -24.77
C PRO A 218 -20.43 9.64 -25.31
N PHE A 219 -19.81 8.46 -25.24
CA PHE A 219 -18.47 8.18 -25.73
C PHE A 219 -18.53 7.19 -26.89
N PHE A 220 -17.68 7.40 -27.91
CA PHE A 220 -17.47 6.45 -29.00
C PHE A 220 -16.00 6.42 -29.43
N ILE A 221 -15.61 5.34 -30.11
CA ILE A 221 -14.27 5.21 -30.70
C ILE A 221 -14.33 5.65 -32.15
N HIS A 222 -13.37 6.48 -32.56
CA HIS A 222 -13.25 6.94 -33.94
C HIS A 222 -11.78 7.20 -34.30
N GLY A 223 -11.44 6.95 -35.56
CA GLY A 223 -10.09 7.11 -36.10
C GLY A 223 -9.18 5.88 -35.91
N MET A 224 -7.96 5.97 -36.43
CA MET A 224 -7.04 4.83 -36.47
C MET A 224 -6.58 4.37 -35.07
N PRO A 225 -6.57 3.04 -34.81
CA PRO A 225 -6.05 2.52 -33.55
C PRO A 225 -4.57 2.87 -33.38
N PRO A 226 -4.14 3.17 -32.14
CA PRO A 226 -2.76 3.56 -31.87
C PRO A 226 -1.79 2.40 -31.99
N VAL A 227 -0.55 2.72 -32.35
CA VAL A 227 0.60 1.83 -32.18
C VAL A 227 1.45 2.38 -31.04
N PHE A 228 1.96 1.50 -30.18
CA PHE A 228 2.78 1.87 -29.03
C PHE A 228 4.23 1.51 -29.29
N ASN A 229 5.16 2.32 -28.80
CA ASN A 229 6.57 2.01 -28.78
C ASN A 229 7.11 2.10 -27.35
N ASN A 230 7.46 0.96 -26.77
CA ASN A 230 8.11 0.89 -25.47
C ASN A 230 9.63 0.74 -25.67
N HIS A 231 10.38 1.75 -25.26
CA HIS A 231 11.84 1.77 -25.38
C HIS A 231 12.55 0.83 -24.38
N GLY A 232 11.81 -0.04 -23.70
CA GLY A 232 12.31 -1.01 -22.71
C GLY A 232 12.25 -0.50 -21.27
N HIS A 233 11.51 0.57 -21.02
CA HIS A 233 11.42 1.19 -19.69
C HIS A 233 10.14 0.82 -18.93
N ASP A 234 9.09 0.38 -19.63
CA ASP A 234 7.93 -0.23 -18.97
C ASP A 234 8.05 -1.75 -18.97
N HIS A 235 8.35 -2.33 -17.81
CA HIS A 235 8.52 -3.77 -17.64
C HIS A 235 7.20 -4.55 -17.70
N ASN A 236 6.05 -3.87 -17.71
CA ASN A 236 4.73 -4.51 -17.83
C ASN A 236 4.24 -4.59 -19.28
N ARG A 237 5.02 -4.08 -20.24
CA ARG A 237 4.63 -3.99 -21.66
C ARG A 237 5.68 -4.64 -22.57
N PRO A 238 5.28 -5.16 -23.75
CA PRO A 238 6.24 -5.66 -24.74
C PRO A 238 7.28 -4.60 -25.09
N THR A 239 8.55 -4.99 -25.21
CA THR A 239 9.63 -4.10 -25.67
C THR A 239 9.51 -3.90 -27.19
N GLY A 240 9.74 -2.66 -27.65
CA GLY A 240 9.63 -2.27 -29.05
C GLY A 240 8.22 -1.85 -29.45
N THR A 241 7.93 -1.95 -30.75
CA THR A 241 6.64 -1.56 -31.32
C THR A 241 5.59 -2.64 -31.11
N TYR A 242 4.42 -2.27 -30.58
CA TYR A 242 3.35 -3.20 -30.28
C TYR A 242 1.96 -2.56 -30.38
N THR A 243 0.95 -3.39 -30.54
CA THR A 243 -0.48 -3.04 -30.44
C THR A 243 -1.10 -3.82 -29.28
N VAL A 244 -2.37 -3.55 -28.96
CA VAL A 244 -3.11 -4.32 -27.94
C VAL A 244 -3.09 -5.83 -28.24
N ASP A 245 -3.04 -6.23 -29.52
CA ASP A 245 -2.98 -7.63 -29.90
C ASP A 245 -1.68 -8.34 -29.50
N ASN A 246 -0.63 -7.57 -29.23
CA ASN A 246 0.68 -8.07 -28.84
C ASN A 246 0.88 -8.13 -27.30
N LEU A 247 -0.14 -7.78 -26.50
CA LEU A 247 -0.07 -7.89 -25.05
C LEU A 247 0.14 -9.36 -24.63
N THR A 248 1.05 -9.58 -23.67
CA THR A 248 1.45 -10.92 -23.21
C THR A 248 0.54 -11.49 -22.13
N ASP A 249 -0.23 -10.65 -21.44
CA ASP A 249 -1.25 -11.08 -20.50
C ASP A 249 -2.58 -11.31 -21.24
N ASP A 250 -2.93 -12.58 -21.44
CA ASP A 250 -4.16 -12.99 -22.13
C ASP A 250 -5.44 -12.48 -21.43
N ARG A 251 -5.41 -12.35 -20.09
CA ARG A 251 -6.54 -11.84 -19.32
C ARG A 251 -6.70 -10.34 -19.57
N GLU A 252 -5.62 -9.57 -19.43
CA GLU A 252 -5.66 -8.13 -19.69
C GLU A 252 -6.08 -7.83 -21.12
N LYS A 253 -5.50 -8.54 -22.10
CA LYS A 253 -5.85 -8.40 -23.51
C LYS A 253 -7.34 -8.67 -23.76
N ARG A 254 -7.85 -9.80 -23.26
CA ARG A 254 -9.27 -10.16 -23.43
C ARG A 254 -10.18 -9.11 -22.82
N ASP A 255 -9.94 -8.76 -21.55
CA ASP A 255 -10.79 -7.84 -20.80
C ASP A 255 -10.78 -6.44 -21.46
N PHE A 256 -9.63 -6.01 -21.99
CA PHE A 256 -9.51 -4.76 -22.73
C PHE A 256 -10.29 -4.77 -24.05
N LEU A 257 -10.11 -5.81 -24.88
CA LEU A 257 -10.79 -5.93 -26.17
C LEU A 257 -12.31 -6.08 -26.01
N GLU A 258 -12.76 -6.81 -24.99
CA GLU A 258 -14.18 -6.90 -24.63
C GLU A 258 -14.76 -5.54 -24.25
N PHE A 259 -14.03 -4.78 -23.44
CA PHE A 259 -14.47 -3.46 -23.02
C PHE A 259 -14.45 -2.45 -24.17
N GLN A 260 -13.43 -2.49 -25.02
CA GLN A 260 -13.30 -1.63 -26.20
C GLN A 260 -14.49 -1.78 -27.14
N ARG A 261 -14.94 -3.01 -27.42
CA ARG A 261 -16.09 -3.29 -28.29
C ARG A 261 -17.39 -2.63 -27.83
N LEU A 262 -17.52 -2.27 -26.55
CA LEU A 262 -18.71 -1.56 -26.05
C LEU A 262 -18.85 -0.14 -26.62
N PHE A 263 -17.77 0.42 -27.19
CA PHE A 263 -17.70 1.79 -27.69
C PHE A 263 -17.38 1.90 -29.19
N GLU A 264 -17.25 0.76 -29.88
CA GLU A 264 -17.15 0.67 -31.35
C GLU A 264 -18.54 0.84 -31.98
N LEU A 265 -19.07 2.06 -31.88
CA LEU A 265 -20.44 2.39 -32.26
C LEU A 265 -20.48 2.95 -33.69
N ASP A 266 -21.57 2.67 -34.42
CA ASP A 266 -21.81 3.32 -35.71
C ASP A 266 -22.14 4.80 -35.49
N VAL A 267 -21.19 5.68 -35.82
CA VAL A 267 -21.33 7.12 -35.67
C VAL A 267 -22.47 7.70 -36.53
N ASN A 268 -22.88 7.01 -37.61
CA ASN A 268 -24.01 7.44 -38.43
C ASN A 268 -25.35 7.25 -37.70
N ALA A 269 -25.44 6.23 -36.83
CA ALA A 269 -26.56 6.02 -35.93
C ALA A 269 -26.52 6.97 -34.72
N GLU A 270 -27.55 6.94 -33.88
CA GLU A 270 -27.55 7.68 -32.62
C GLU A 270 -26.60 7.00 -31.62
N VAL A 271 -25.58 7.73 -31.16
CA VAL A 271 -24.66 7.25 -30.13
C VAL A 271 -25.28 7.45 -28.75
N THR A 272 -25.69 6.34 -28.13
CA THR A 272 -26.22 6.29 -26.77
C THR A 272 -25.45 5.29 -25.93
N ILE A 273 -25.30 5.56 -24.63
CA ILE A 273 -24.67 4.63 -23.69
C ILE A 273 -25.76 3.86 -22.96
N SER A 274 -25.74 2.53 -23.06
CA SER A 274 -26.69 1.68 -22.35
C SER A 274 -26.47 1.75 -20.83
N ASP A 275 -27.54 1.53 -20.05
CA ASP A 275 -27.44 1.45 -18.58
C ASP A 275 -26.44 0.39 -18.12
N ARG A 276 -26.32 -0.71 -18.86
CA ARG A 276 -25.33 -1.78 -18.60
C ARG A 276 -23.91 -1.26 -18.78
N THR A 277 -23.62 -0.59 -19.89
CA THR A 277 -22.30 0.00 -20.17
C THR A 277 -21.96 1.05 -19.10
N ARG A 278 -22.93 1.90 -18.74
CA ARG A 278 -22.77 2.89 -17.66
C ARG A 278 -22.44 2.23 -16.33
N ALA A 279 -23.19 1.21 -15.93
CA ALA A 279 -22.97 0.49 -14.66
C ALA A 279 -21.57 -0.15 -14.60
N LEU A 280 -21.08 -0.70 -15.72
CA LEU A 280 -19.73 -1.25 -15.82
C LEU A 280 -18.66 -0.15 -15.62
N CYS A 281 -18.80 1.01 -16.27
CA CYS A 281 -17.90 2.15 -16.06
C CYS A 281 -17.89 2.61 -14.61
N LEU A 282 -19.07 2.78 -13.99
CA LEU A 282 -19.19 3.20 -12.59
C LEU A 282 -18.56 2.19 -11.61
N SER A 283 -18.72 0.89 -11.88
CA SER A 283 -18.10 -0.16 -11.08
C SER A 283 -16.57 -0.11 -11.15
N LYS A 284 -15.99 0.13 -12.33
CA LYS A 284 -14.52 0.28 -12.48
C LYS A 284 -13.99 1.54 -11.79
N LEU A 285 -14.82 2.58 -11.68
CA LEU A 285 -14.52 3.78 -10.87
C LEU A 285 -14.75 3.58 -9.36
N GLY A 286 -15.27 2.42 -8.92
CA GLY A 286 -15.64 2.15 -7.53
C GLY A 286 -16.81 3.00 -7.00
N ILE A 287 -17.62 3.58 -7.89
CA ILE A 287 -18.76 4.43 -7.52
C ILE A 287 -19.89 3.57 -6.98
N GLY A 288 -20.43 3.96 -5.83
CA GLY A 288 -21.50 3.22 -5.13
C GLY A 288 -21.01 2.01 -4.32
N GLN A 289 -19.69 1.75 -4.30
CA GLN A 289 -19.07 0.63 -3.58
C GLN A 289 -18.00 1.09 -2.58
N ALA A 290 -17.79 2.41 -2.45
CA ALA A 290 -16.78 2.98 -1.57
C ALA A 290 -17.06 2.66 -0.09
N ASP A 291 -15.99 2.33 0.63
CA ASP A 291 -16.01 2.27 2.08
C ASP A 291 -16.42 3.63 2.67
N SER A 292 -16.94 3.60 3.90
CA SER A 292 -17.40 4.84 4.54
C SER A 292 -16.27 5.86 4.62
N LYS A 293 -16.58 7.15 4.40
CA LYS A 293 -15.60 8.25 4.54
C LYS A 293 -14.91 8.25 5.90
N ALA A 294 -15.61 7.86 6.96
CA ALA A 294 -15.05 7.71 8.30
C ALA A 294 -13.97 6.61 8.37
N THR A 295 -14.22 5.46 7.73
CA THR A 295 -13.24 4.37 7.58
C THR A 295 -12.04 4.85 6.80
N LEU A 296 -12.24 5.41 5.60
CA LEU A 296 -11.16 5.86 4.72
C LEU A 296 -10.30 6.94 5.39
N ARG A 297 -10.91 7.93 6.05
CA ARG A 297 -10.23 8.96 6.84
C ARG A 297 -9.38 8.34 7.95
N ARG A 298 -9.95 7.43 8.73
CA ARG A 298 -9.22 6.73 9.81
C ARG A 298 -8.01 6.00 9.24
N VAL A 299 -8.18 5.28 8.13
CA VAL A 299 -7.12 4.50 7.49
C VAL A 299 -5.98 5.40 6.99
N VAL A 300 -6.27 6.56 6.38
CA VAL A 300 -5.24 7.53 6.01
C VAL A 300 -4.47 8.05 7.23
N TYR A 301 -5.15 8.39 8.32
CA TYR A 301 -4.47 8.79 9.56
C TYR A 301 -3.60 7.67 10.15
N GLN A 302 -4.03 6.40 10.03
CA GLN A 302 -3.22 5.26 10.44
C GLN A 302 -1.97 5.13 9.58
N ALA A 303 -2.10 5.25 8.27
CA ALA A 303 -0.98 5.21 7.33
C ALA A 303 0.05 6.29 7.64
N TRP A 304 -0.44 7.51 7.85
CA TRP A 304 0.40 8.65 8.22
C TRP A 304 1.11 8.48 9.57
N ALA A 305 0.39 7.98 10.58
CA ALA A 305 0.99 7.70 11.88
C ALA A 305 2.09 6.60 11.78
N SER A 306 1.84 5.53 11.02
CA SER A 306 2.82 4.48 10.76
C SER A 306 4.05 5.02 10.02
N HIS A 307 3.88 5.95 9.08
CA HIS A 307 5.01 6.57 8.40
C HIS A 307 5.81 7.51 9.32
N LEU A 308 5.14 8.31 10.16
CA LEU A 308 5.82 9.15 11.15
C LEU A 308 6.62 8.33 12.16
N ALA A 309 6.15 7.15 12.53
CA ALA A 309 6.88 6.21 13.38
C ALA A 309 8.17 5.69 12.70
N ARG A 310 8.20 5.65 11.36
CA ARG A 310 9.35 5.23 10.55
C ARG A 310 10.27 6.41 10.14
N TRP A 311 9.95 7.66 10.49
CA TRP A 311 10.72 8.84 10.05
C TRP A 311 11.92 9.16 10.97
N PRO A 312 13.18 9.16 10.47
CA PRO A 312 14.36 9.41 11.30
C PRO A 312 14.43 10.85 11.82
N ILE A 313 14.62 11.00 13.14
CA ILE A 313 14.56 12.25 13.94
C ILE A 313 15.50 13.37 13.42
N ASN A 314 16.57 13.02 12.71
CA ASN A 314 17.63 13.96 12.34
C ASN A 314 17.30 14.88 11.14
N LYS A 315 16.11 14.75 10.52
CA LYS A 315 15.72 15.55 9.34
C LYS A 315 14.49 16.46 9.51
N ALA A 316 13.87 16.54 10.70
CA ALA A 316 12.65 17.33 10.90
C ALA A 316 12.93 18.81 11.24
N SER A 317 12.31 19.74 10.48
CA SER A 317 12.44 21.19 10.68
C SER A 317 11.76 21.69 11.97
N GLY A 318 12.12 22.89 12.44
CA GLY A 318 11.63 23.47 13.69
C GLY A 318 10.11 23.63 13.80
N ALA A 319 9.39 23.70 12.67
CA ALA A 319 7.93 23.72 12.64
C ALA A 319 7.30 22.37 13.04
N ALA A 320 7.90 21.24 12.63
CA ALA A 320 7.46 19.90 12.99
C ALA A 320 7.65 19.61 14.50
N LYS A 321 8.74 20.14 15.11
CA LYS A 321 8.95 20.09 16.56
C LYS A 321 7.91 20.89 17.34
N LYS A 322 7.45 22.04 16.81
CA LYS A 322 6.45 22.92 17.45
C LYS A 322 5.03 22.34 17.38
N LEU A 323 4.66 21.72 16.26
CA LEU A 323 3.39 21.00 16.09
C LEU A 323 3.30 19.75 16.96
N ARG A 324 4.40 19.00 17.14
CA ARG A 324 4.47 17.85 18.07
C ARG A 324 4.24 18.27 19.54
N ARG A 325 4.61 19.51 19.91
CA ARG A 325 4.37 20.08 21.24
C ARG A 325 2.91 20.52 21.47
N LEU A 326 2.22 20.93 20.40
CA LEU A 326 0.79 21.28 20.42
C LEU A 326 -0.14 20.06 20.32
N ALA A 327 0.37 18.94 19.79
CA ALA A 327 -0.34 17.66 19.70
C ALA A 327 -0.23 16.80 20.98
N GLN A 328 0.56 17.21 21.98
CA GLN A 328 0.55 16.57 23.30
C GLN A 328 -0.72 17.01 24.07
N PRO A 329 -1.62 16.08 24.44
CA PRO A 329 -2.83 16.45 25.16
C PRO A 329 -2.46 16.98 26.55
N THR A 330 -3.08 18.09 26.94
CA THR A 330 -2.89 18.68 28.27
C THR A 330 -3.34 17.71 29.37
N LYS A 331 -2.60 17.71 30.48
CA LYS A 331 -2.68 16.78 31.63
C LYS A 331 -4.09 16.49 32.18
N SER A 332 -5.12 17.28 31.89
CA SER A 332 -6.48 17.05 32.40
C SER A 332 -7.31 16.03 31.60
N ARG A 333 -6.96 15.72 30.35
CA ARG A 333 -7.66 14.69 29.54
C ARG A 333 -7.14 13.27 29.78
N LEU A 334 -5.93 13.12 30.34
CA LEU A 334 -5.30 11.82 30.64
C LEU A 334 -6.03 11.09 31.77
N THR A 335 -6.51 11.78 32.80
CA THR A 335 -7.15 11.14 33.96
C THR A 335 -8.50 10.47 33.61
N GLN A 336 -9.17 10.93 32.55
CA GLN A 336 -10.46 10.37 32.11
C GLN A 336 -10.31 9.24 31.07
N ALA A 337 -9.17 9.18 30.34
CA ALA A 337 -8.84 8.08 29.43
C ALA A 337 -8.15 6.89 30.14
N LEU A 338 -7.63 7.10 31.35
CA LEU A 338 -6.91 6.10 32.14
C LEU A 338 -7.82 5.18 32.98
N THR A 339 -9.15 5.28 32.86
CA THR A 339 -10.09 4.46 33.64
C THR A 339 -11.05 3.59 32.81
N GLY A 340 -10.94 3.56 31.48
CA GLY A 340 -11.90 2.85 30.61
C GLY A 340 -11.29 1.80 29.68
N ASN A 341 -11.61 0.52 29.98
CA ASN A 341 -11.57 -0.69 29.14
C ASN A 341 -10.26 -1.50 29.08
N ILE A 342 -10.23 -2.51 29.95
CA ILE A 342 -9.49 -3.79 29.82
C ILE A 342 -9.79 -4.39 28.43
N ARG A 343 -8.76 -4.80 27.68
CA ARG A 343 -8.93 -5.42 26.36
C ARG A 343 -8.56 -6.90 26.40
N GLN A 344 -9.42 -7.72 25.81
CA GLN A 344 -9.20 -9.14 25.62
C GLN A 344 -8.78 -9.39 24.17
N LEU A 345 -7.61 -9.98 23.96
CA LEU A 345 -7.10 -10.42 22.66
C LEU A 345 -6.90 -11.94 22.72
N GLU A 346 -7.56 -12.70 21.86
CA GLU A 346 -7.47 -14.18 21.81
C GLU A 346 -7.64 -14.85 23.20
N GLY A 347 -8.50 -14.26 24.04
CA GLY A 347 -8.76 -14.74 25.40
C GLY A 347 -7.81 -14.23 26.48
N VAL A 348 -6.76 -13.47 26.14
CA VAL A 348 -5.79 -12.84 27.07
C VAL A 348 -6.19 -11.39 27.35
N ASN A 349 -6.29 -11.03 28.63
CA ASN A 349 -6.58 -9.68 29.09
C ASN A 349 -5.30 -8.85 29.18
N ILE A 350 -5.17 -7.83 28.34
CA ILE A 350 -4.00 -6.95 28.34
C ILE A 350 -4.33 -5.71 29.18
N PRO A 351 -3.64 -5.47 30.31
CA PRO A 351 -3.89 -4.30 31.15
C PRO A 351 -3.44 -3.02 30.43
N ALA A 352 -4.15 -1.91 30.69
CA ALA A 352 -3.68 -0.61 30.26
C ALA A 352 -2.41 -0.26 31.04
N SER A 353 -1.30 -0.04 30.34
CA SER A 353 -0.03 0.40 30.92
C SER A 353 0.45 1.65 30.19
N GLU A 354 1.12 2.56 30.91
CA GLU A 354 1.82 3.70 30.31
C GLU A 354 3.05 3.26 29.50
N MET A 355 3.57 2.06 29.77
CA MET A 355 4.65 1.44 28.99
C MET A 355 4.19 0.93 27.62
N ILE A 356 2.87 0.73 27.44
CA ILE A 356 2.31 0.35 26.13
C ILE A 356 2.07 1.63 25.34
N SER A 357 2.90 1.85 24.31
CA SER A 357 2.81 3.02 23.45
C SER A 357 1.42 3.14 22.81
N PRO A 358 0.94 4.35 22.45
CA PRO A 358 -0.34 4.51 21.78
C PRO A 358 -0.48 3.68 20.49
N LEU A 359 0.62 3.39 19.80
CA LEU A 359 0.68 2.58 18.59
C LEU A 359 0.43 1.09 18.89
N ILE A 360 1.15 0.51 19.86
CA ILE A 360 0.94 -0.89 20.30
C ILE A 360 -0.43 -1.06 20.94
N ARG A 361 -0.87 -0.05 21.69
CA ARG A 361 -2.25 -0.02 22.17
C ARG A 361 -3.21 -0.12 21.00
N GLN A 362 -2.97 0.60 19.89
CA GLN A 362 -3.83 0.52 18.72
C GLN A 362 -3.81 -0.86 18.03
N THR A 363 -2.66 -1.55 17.94
CA THR A 363 -2.58 -2.90 17.34
C THR A 363 -3.31 -3.94 18.20
N ILE A 364 -3.15 -3.87 19.52
CA ILE A 364 -3.95 -4.63 20.50
C ILE A 364 -5.43 -4.31 20.30
N ASN A 365 -5.76 -3.02 20.12
CA ASN A 365 -7.13 -2.56 19.98
C ASN A 365 -7.83 -3.06 18.71
N SER A 366 -7.07 -3.28 17.64
CA SER A 366 -7.57 -3.80 16.37
C SER A 366 -7.44 -5.31 16.24
N GLY A 367 -6.87 -5.99 17.24
CA GLY A 367 -6.73 -7.45 17.25
C GLY A 367 -5.62 -7.99 16.36
N VAL A 368 -4.60 -7.19 16.06
CA VAL A 368 -3.50 -7.53 15.13
C VAL A 368 -2.12 -7.46 15.77
N TYR A 369 -2.06 -7.33 17.09
CA TYR A 369 -0.80 -7.44 17.83
C TYR A 369 -0.30 -8.89 17.78
N GLU A 370 0.97 -9.10 17.39
CA GLU A 370 1.61 -10.42 17.21
C GLU A 370 0.75 -11.37 16.36
N PHE A 371 0.17 -10.84 15.27
CA PHE A 371 -0.81 -11.54 14.45
C PHE A 371 -0.23 -12.80 13.80
N GLY A 372 1.02 -12.79 13.37
CA GLY A 372 1.65 -13.93 12.71
C GLY A 372 1.83 -15.09 13.70
N GLU A 373 2.47 -14.82 14.83
CA GLU A 373 2.77 -15.76 15.89
C GLU A 373 1.48 -16.36 16.45
N ILE A 374 0.51 -15.51 16.79
CA ILE A 374 -0.74 -15.95 17.40
C ILE A 374 -1.58 -16.78 16.41
N SER A 375 -1.55 -16.46 15.11
CA SER A 375 -2.24 -17.23 14.08
C SER A 375 -1.65 -18.64 13.95
N LEU A 376 -0.32 -18.75 13.96
CA LEU A 376 0.37 -20.04 13.91
C LEU A 376 0.18 -20.83 15.22
N LEU A 377 0.25 -20.18 16.38
CA LEU A 377 -0.02 -20.80 17.67
C LEU A 377 -1.45 -21.34 17.75
N LYS A 378 -2.45 -20.61 17.24
CA LYS A 378 -3.84 -21.10 17.17
C LYS A 378 -3.99 -22.36 16.33
N LYS A 379 -3.16 -22.53 15.30
CA LYS A 379 -3.23 -23.64 14.35
C LYS A 379 -2.42 -24.86 14.80
N TYR A 380 -1.25 -24.63 15.42
CA TYR A 380 -0.25 -25.68 15.62
C TYR A 380 0.11 -25.98 17.08
N LEU A 381 -0.30 -25.14 18.05
CA LEU A 381 -0.09 -25.42 19.48
C LEU A 381 -1.02 -26.54 19.95
N GLU A 382 -0.44 -27.59 20.54
CA GLU A 382 -1.18 -28.72 21.08
C GLU A 382 -1.06 -28.78 22.61
N LYS A 383 -2.05 -29.40 23.27
CA LYS A 383 -2.14 -29.43 24.75
C LYS A 383 -0.93 -30.07 25.46
N HIS A 384 -0.17 -30.89 24.74
CA HIS A 384 0.98 -31.61 25.26
C HIS A 384 2.31 -30.92 24.93
N ASP A 385 2.28 -29.79 24.21
CA ASP A 385 3.49 -29.05 23.88
C ASP A 385 4.11 -28.41 25.13
N THR A 386 5.43 -28.47 25.19
CA THR A 386 6.26 -27.63 26.06
C THR A 386 6.80 -26.47 25.22
N VAL A 387 6.43 -25.25 25.59
CA VAL A 387 6.70 -24.03 24.84
C VAL A 387 7.90 -23.30 25.46
N MET A 388 8.89 -23.01 24.64
CA MET A 388 9.94 -22.04 24.95
C MET A 388 9.81 -20.85 24.02
N GLU A 389 9.70 -19.65 24.58
CA GLU A 389 9.55 -18.38 23.88
C GLU A 389 10.79 -17.52 24.14
N ILE A 390 11.42 -17.03 23.08
CA ILE A 390 12.57 -16.13 23.14
C ILE A 390 12.16 -14.83 22.44
N GLY A 391 12.09 -13.73 23.19
CA GLY A 391 11.42 -12.50 22.76
C GLY A 391 10.04 -12.35 23.38
N GLY A 392 9.95 -12.33 24.71
CA GLY A 392 8.67 -12.38 25.42
C GLY A 392 7.81 -11.12 25.33
N GLY A 393 8.38 -9.98 24.91
CA GLY A 393 7.69 -8.71 24.76
C GLY A 393 6.91 -8.32 26.02
N ILE A 394 5.64 -7.95 25.86
CA ILE A 394 4.76 -7.62 27.01
C ILE A 394 4.18 -8.86 27.73
N GLY A 395 4.53 -10.07 27.27
CA GLY A 395 4.07 -11.34 27.84
C GLY A 395 2.75 -11.86 27.27
N PHE A 396 2.37 -11.44 26.05
CA PHE A 396 1.09 -11.82 25.43
C PHE A 396 1.07 -13.30 25.00
N LEU A 397 2.03 -13.77 24.19
CA LEU A 397 2.05 -15.18 23.74
C LEU A 397 2.29 -16.13 24.89
N SER A 398 3.22 -15.83 25.81
CA SER A 398 3.37 -16.61 27.05
C SER A 398 2.07 -16.79 27.81
N ALA A 399 1.28 -15.73 27.99
CA ALA A 399 -0.02 -15.83 28.65
C ALA A 399 -1.03 -16.65 27.83
N TYR A 400 -1.03 -16.51 26.50
CA TYR A 400 -1.88 -17.29 25.62
C TYR A 400 -1.54 -18.79 25.69
N CYS A 401 -0.25 -19.14 25.56
CA CYS A 401 0.26 -20.50 25.65
C CYS A 401 -0.03 -21.11 27.02
N ALA A 402 0.22 -20.39 28.11
CA ALA A 402 -0.02 -20.87 29.47
C ALA A 402 -1.48 -21.26 29.71
N LYS A 403 -2.44 -20.50 29.15
CA LYS A 403 -3.87 -20.85 29.20
C LYS A 403 -4.23 -22.13 28.43
N LYS A 404 -3.41 -22.55 27.46
CA LYS A 404 -3.67 -23.71 26.59
C LYS A 404 -2.95 -24.97 27.06
N VAL A 405 -1.68 -24.87 27.45
CA VAL A 405 -0.82 -26.02 27.81
C VAL A 405 -0.51 -26.13 29.31
N GLY A 406 -0.77 -25.08 30.08
CA GLY A 406 -0.49 -24.96 31.51
C GLY A 406 0.84 -24.26 31.82
N ASP A 407 0.89 -23.49 32.90
CA ASP A 407 2.05 -22.67 33.31
C ASP A 407 3.37 -23.43 33.35
N HIS A 408 3.36 -24.66 33.89
CA HIS A 408 4.55 -25.52 34.05
C HIS A 408 5.19 -25.97 32.73
N ARG A 409 4.57 -25.69 31.59
CA ARG A 409 5.06 -26.02 30.24
C ARG A 409 5.50 -24.80 29.44
N VAL A 410 5.49 -23.60 30.01
CA VAL A 410 5.81 -22.36 29.29
C VAL A 410 7.00 -21.66 29.93
N PHE A 411 8.03 -21.43 29.13
CA PHE A 411 9.28 -20.80 29.52
C PHE A 411 9.57 -19.62 28.58
N THR A 412 9.60 -18.40 29.11
CA THR A 412 9.73 -17.18 28.32
C THR A 412 10.96 -16.39 28.73
N TYR A 413 11.70 -15.91 27.73
CA TYR A 413 12.91 -15.13 27.91
C TYR A 413 12.73 -13.76 27.26
N GLU A 414 12.93 -12.70 28.04
CA GLU A 414 12.86 -11.31 27.57
C GLU A 414 14.16 -10.59 27.94
N ALA A 415 14.82 -9.99 26.95
CA ALA A 415 16.09 -9.31 27.19
C ALA A 415 15.89 -7.94 27.87
N ASN A 416 14.79 -7.23 27.58
CA ASN A 416 14.51 -5.90 28.09
C ASN A 416 13.97 -5.94 29.54
N PRO A 417 14.77 -5.52 30.55
CA PRO A 417 14.34 -5.56 31.95
C PRO A 417 13.19 -4.62 32.28
N VAL A 418 12.90 -3.61 31.45
CA VAL A 418 11.77 -2.70 31.65
C VAL A 418 10.43 -3.42 31.48
N LEU A 419 10.39 -4.45 30.62
CA LEU A 419 9.15 -5.18 30.35
C LEU A 419 8.76 -6.13 31.48
N LYS A 420 9.65 -6.38 32.45
CA LYS A 420 9.40 -7.28 33.59
C LYS A 420 8.10 -6.98 34.32
N GLU A 421 7.86 -5.72 34.67
CA GLU A 421 6.64 -5.34 35.40
C GLU A 421 5.39 -5.45 34.51
N ALA A 422 5.51 -5.17 33.22
CA ALA A 422 4.42 -5.32 32.25
C ALA A 422 4.01 -6.80 32.11
N ILE A 423 4.99 -7.69 31.92
CA ILE A 423 4.79 -9.14 31.83
C ILE A 423 4.10 -9.66 33.10
N GLN A 424 4.64 -9.31 34.27
CA GLN A 424 4.07 -9.73 35.56
C GLN A 424 2.63 -9.25 35.75
N THR A 425 2.35 -7.99 35.38
CA THR A 425 1.00 -7.42 35.48
C THR A 425 0.03 -8.12 34.52
N LEU A 426 0.46 -8.40 33.29
CA LEU A 426 -0.35 -9.11 32.29
C LEU A 426 -0.62 -10.55 32.74
N HIS A 427 0.39 -11.29 33.20
CA HIS A 427 0.25 -12.67 33.69
C HIS A 427 -0.69 -12.74 34.90
N ALA A 428 -0.49 -11.86 35.89
CA ALA A 428 -1.38 -11.77 37.06
C ALA A 428 -2.83 -11.46 36.66
N LYS A 429 -3.04 -10.54 35.71
CA LYS A 429 -4.37 -10.21 35.19
C LYS A 429 -5.06 -11.39 34.50
N ASN A 430 -4.27 -12.31 33.97
CA ASN A 430 -4.73 -13.51 33.28
C ASN A 430 -4.77 -14.77 34.14
N ARG A 431 -4.35 -14.68 35.41
CA ARG A 431 -4.24 -15.81 36.34
C ARG A 431 -3.39 -16.95 35.78
N VAL A 432 -2.28 -16.57 35.16
CA VAL A 432 -1.23 -17.47 34.67
C VAL A 432 0.08 -17.09 35.32
N CYS A 433 1.00 -18.04 35.43
CA CYS A 433 2.31 -17.86 36.04
C CYS A 433 3.37 -18.74 35.34
N PRO A 434 3.59 -18.57 34.01
CA PRO A 434 4.66 -19.29 33.32
C PRO A 434 6.03 -18.87 33.87
N THR A 435 7.06 -19.65 33.56
CA THR A 435 8.44 -19.31 33.97
C THR A 435 8.95 -18.18 33.09
N VAL A 436 9.31 -17.04 33.67
CA VAL A 436 9.86 -15.87 32.95
C VAL A 436 11.27 -15.56 33.43
N ALA A 437 12.21 -15.45 32.50
CA ALA A 437 13.57 -15.00 32.76
C ALA A 437 13.85 -13.68 32.02
N ILE A 438 14.32 -12.67 32.75
CA ILE A 438 14.81 -11.44 32.13
C ILE A 438 16.29 -11.63 31.80
N ALA A 439 16.55 -12.08 30.57
CA ALA A 439 17.87 -12.38 30.06
C ALA A 439 17.84 -12.53 28.54
N MET A 440 18.95 -12.20 27.90
CA MET A 440 19.18 -12.51 26.49
C MET A 440 19.54 -13.99 26.35
N VAL A 441 18.87 -14.70 25.44
CA VAL A 441 19.27 -16.07 25.09
C VAL A 441 20.20 -16.00 23.89
N ALA A 442 21.40 -16.55 24.04
CA ALA A 442 22.40 -16.53 22.98
C ALA A 442 23.04 -17.91 22.82
N ASN A 443 23.57 -18.15 21.63
CA ASN A 443 24.32 -19.34 21.32
C ASN A 443 25.77 -19.24 21.87
N THR A 444 25.91 -19.42 23.19
CA THR A 444 27.17 -19.34 23.93
C THR A 444 27.19 -20.33 25.08
N GLU A 445 28.37 -20.79 25.48
CA GLU A 445 28.59 -21.56 26.72
C GLU A 445 28.96 -20.66 27.91
N ASP A 446 29.38 -19.43 27.64
CA ASP A 446 29.79 -18.48 28.67
C ASP A 446 28.59 -17.66 29.16
N THR A 447 27.99 -18.13 30.26
CA THR A 447 26.85 -17.48 30.94
C THR A 447 27.29 -16.50 32.04
N SER A 448 28.59 -16.30 32.24
CA SER A 448 29.14 -15.31 33.17
C SER A 448 29.14 -13.89 32.59
N LYS A 449 28.90 -13.78 31.28
CA LYS A 449 28.88 -12.53 30.53
C LYS A 449 27.53 -11.82 30.61
N THR A 450 27.62 -10.51 30.52
CA THR A 450 26.53 -9.65 30.08
C THR A 450 26.81 -9.21 28.66
N GLU A 451 25.77 -8.99 27.87
CA GLU A 451 25.90 -8.53 26.49
C GLU A 451 25.18 -7.21 26.30
N LYS A 452 25.64 -6.45 25.30
CA LYS A 452 25.04 -5.16 24.96
C LYS A 452 23.69 -5.40 24.30
N PHE A 453 22.66 -4.81 24.89
CA PHE A 453 21.31 -4.79 24.37
C PHE A 453 20.92 -3.35 24.05
N TYR A 454 20.53 -3.11 22.80
CA TYR A 454 20.22 -1.79 22.30
C TYR A 454 18.73 -1.53 22.54
N VAL A 455 18.43 -0.70 23.53
CA VAL A 455 17.05 -0.31 23.85
C VAL A 455 16.69 0.93 23.04
N THR A 456 15.58 0.86 22.32
CA THR A 456 15.02 1.94 21.51
C THR A 456 13.84 2.62 22.23
N ASP A 457 13.48 3.84 21.82
CA ASP A 457 12.36 4.64 22.38
C ASP A 457 11.02 3.87 22.37
N ASP A 458 10.88 2.99 21.38
CA ASP A 458 9.82 2.02 21.21
C ASP A 458 10.34 0.67 21.75
N PHE A 459 10.24 0.46 23.06
CA PHE A 459 10.83 -0.66 23.83
C PHE A 459 10.69 -2.08 23.26
N TRP A 460 9.80 -2.27 22.28
CA TRP A 460 9.53 -3.50 21.56
C TRP A 460 10.55 -3.77 20.44
N SER A 461 11.10 -2.74 19.78
CA SER A 461 12.14 -2.89 18.74
C SER A 461 13.56 -2.85 19.35
N SER A 462 13.72 -3.44 20.54
CA SER A 462 15.03 -3.49 21.20
C SER A 462 15.76 -4.75 20.78
N SER A 463 16.95 -4.60 20.20
CA SER A 463 17.67 -5.69 19.54
C SER A 463 19.04 -5.94 20.18
N PRO A 464 19.57 -7.18 20.13
CA PRO A 464 20.98 -7.45 20.43
C PRO A 464 21.93 -6.91 19.35
N VAL A 465 21.42 -6.55 18.17
CA VAL A 465 22.19 -5.99 17.06
C VAL A 465 22.01 -4.46 17.04
N GLN A 466 23.10 -3.71 16.82
CA GLN A 466 23.00 -2.26 16.66
C GLN A 466 22.19 -1.95 15.39
N PRO A 467 21.05 -1.26 15.47
CA PRO A 467 20.26 -0.96 14.30
C PRO A 467 21.03 -0.02 13.36
N LEU A 468 21.08 -0.33 12.07
CA LEU A 468 21.74 0.51 11.06
C LEU A 468 20.99 1.84 10.81
N THR A 469 19.71 1.91 11.21
CA THR A 469 18.77 2.97 10.85
C THR A 469 18.00 3.58 12.03
N GLU A 470 18.09 3.00 13.22
CA GLU A 470 17.31 3.43 14.40
C GLU A 470 18.17 4.16 15.44
N VAL A 471 17.55 5.05 16.21
CA VAL A 471 18.22 5.74 17.30
C VAL A 471 18.21 4.83 18.52
N VAL A 472 19.38 4.31 18.87
CA VAL A 472 19.61 3.63 20.15
C VAL A 472 19.39 4.66 21.25
N ASP A 473 18.38 4.45 22.08
CA ASP A 473 18.02 5.36 23.17
C ASP A 473 18.96 5.15 24.37
N ARG A 474 19.28 3.88 24.65
CA ARG A 474 20.36 3.48 25.57
C ARG A 474 20.88 2.08 25.24
N VAL A 475 22.17 1.87 25.46
CA VAL A 475 22.77 0.53 25.49
C VAL A 475 22.79 0.08 26.93
N ILE A 476 22.16 -1.06 27.22
CA ILE A 476 22.21 -1.69 28.55
C ILE A 476 22.97 -3.01 28.47
N GLU A 477 23.55 -3.43 29.60
CA GLU A 477 24.13 -4.77 29.73
C GLU A 477 23.09 -5.70 30.35
N VAL A 478 22.77 -6.79 29.66
CA VAL A 478 21.78 -7.77 30.11
C VAL A 478 22.43 -9.13 30.36
N PRO A 479 21.97 -9.89 31.38
CA PRO A 479 22.46 -11.24 31.61
C PRO A 479 22.22 -12.13 30.40
N VAL A 480 23.17 -13.01 30.11
CA VAL A 480 23.05 -13.99 29.01
C VAL A 480 22.73 -15.38 29.54
N ARG A 481 21.80 -16.07 28.89
CA ARG A 481 21.53 -17.49 29.07
C ARG A 481 21.98 -18.27 27.84
N SER A 482 22.59 -19.42 28.09
CA SER A 482 22.98 -20.33 27.01
C SER A 482 21.75 -20.97 26.39
N PHE A 483 21.59 -20.81 25.08
CA PHE A 483 20.49 -21.42 24.33
C PHE A 483 20.48 -22.94 24.51
N ARG A 484 21.65 -23.58 24.43
CA ARG A 484 21.82 -25.03 24.62
C ARG A 484 21.38 -25.48 26.00
N GLN A 485 21.86 -24.82 27.06
CA GLN A 485 21.54 -25.22 28.44
C GLN A 485 20.05 -25.04 28.76
N GLU A 486 19.40 -23.98 28.23
CA GLU A 486 17.96 -23.80 28.44
C GLU A 486 17.12 -24.79 27.60
N LEU A 487 17.57 -25.20 26.41
CA LEU A 487 16.96 -26.31 25.67
C LEU A 487 17.09 -27.64 26.43
N GLU A 488 18.27 -27.95 26.96
CA GLU A 488 18.54 -29.17 27.74
C GLU A 488 17.71 -29.20 29.02
N LYS A 489 17.58 -28.06 29.70
CA LYS A 489 16.83 -27.92 30.94
C LYS A 489 15.32 -27.99 30.75
N ASN A 490 14.78 -27.30 29.74
CA ASN A 490 13.34 -27.15 29.57
C ASN A 490 12.74 -28.20 28.63
N GLN A 491 13.56 -28.85 27.79
CA GLN A 491 13.15 -29.88 26.82
C GLN A 491 11.91 -29.46 25.99
N PRO A 492 11.90 -28.27 25.35
CA PRO A 492 10.71 -27.78 24.64
C PRO A 492 10.41 -28.61 23.39
N THR A 493 9.11 -28.77 23.08
CA THR A 493 8.63 -29.38 21.84
C THR A 493 8.24 -28.33 20.80
N LEU A 494 7.88 -27.12 21.24
CA LEU A 494 7.61 -25.94 20.42
C LEU A 494 8.52 -24.79 20.85
N LEU A 495 9.26 -24.23 19.90
CA LEU A 495 10.07 -23.03 20.10
C LEU A 495 9.40 -21.85 19.36
N VAL A 496 9.25 -20.72 20.04
CA VAL A 496 8.80 -19.43 19.47
C VAL A 496 9.95 -18.46 19.58
N VAL A 497 10.39 -17.85 18.47
CA VAL A 497 11.54 -16.95 18.43
C VAL A 497 11.17 -15.67 17.69
N ASP A 498 11.30 -14.54 18.38
CA ASP A 498 11.17 -13.20 17.85
C ASP A 498 12.22 -12.32 18.55
N ILE A 499 13.40 -12.16 17.93
CA ILE A 499 14.55 -11.50 18.57
C ILE A 499 15.19 -10.43 17.69
N GLU A 500 14.39 -9.82 16.81
CA GLU A 500 14.69 -8.57 16.11
C GLU A 500 16.07 -8.57 15.42
N GLY A 501 16.39 -9.65 14.69
CA GLY A 501 17.60 -9.79 13.86
C GLY A 501 18.70 -10.69 14.42
N GLY A 502 18.51 -11.28 15.60
CA GLY A 502 19.45 -12.22 16.21
C GLY A 502 19.30 -13.68 15.74
N GLU A 503 18.37 -13.97 14.85
CA GLU A 503 17.91 -15.34 14.55
C GLU A 503 19.01 -16.20 13.92
N TYR A 504 19.75 -15.63 12.96
CA TYR A 504 20.81 -16.36 12.27
C TYR A 504 21.88 -16.88 13.25
N ASP A 505 22.33 -16.04 14.18
CA ASP A 505 23.38 -16.36 15.13
C ASP A 505 22.88 -17.32 16.23
N LEU A 506 21.61 -17.19 16.65
CA LEU A 506 20.99 -18.08 17.63
C LEU A 506 20.98 -19.55 17.16
N PHE A 507 20.68 -19.79 15.89
CA PHE A 507 20.58 -21.15 15.34
C PHE A 507 21.91 -21.69 14.80
N ALA A 508 22.98 -20.89 14.71
CA ALA A 508 24.26 -21.33 14.17
C ALA A 508 24.81 -22.53 14.99
N GLN A 509 24.91 -23.73 14.39
CA GLN A 509 25.37 -24.94 15.09
C GLN A 509 24.49 -25.39 16.29
N ALA A 510 23.24 -24.93 16.38
CA ALA A 510 22.33 -25.34 17.45
C ALA A 510 21.86 -26.80 17.29
N THR A 511 21.69 -27.51 18.41
CA THR A 511 21.06 -28.85 18.44
C THR A 511 19.66 -28.73 19.03
N LEU A 512 18.63 -29.12 18.26
CA LEU A 512 17.22 -28.94 18.62
C LEU A 512 16.51 -30.28 18.88
N ASP A 513 17.15 -31.21 19.58
CA ASP A 513 16.76 -32.64 19.62
C ASP A 513 15.33 -32.91 20.09
N THR A 514 14.81 -32.12 21.02
CA THR A 514 13.44 -32.21 21.53
C THR A 514 12.42 -31.40 20.74
N VAL A 515 12.86 -30.34 20.08
CA VAL A 515 11.97 -29.45 19.34
C VAL A 515 11.40 -30.18 18.13
N ARG A 516 10.10 -30.06 17.94
CA ARG A 516 9.32 -30.63 16.82
C ARG A 516 8.69 -29.55 15.97
N LYS A 517 8.40 -28.39 16.57
CA LYS A 517 7.74 -27.26 15.95
C LYS A 517 8.55 -25.99 16.22
N LEU A 518 8.69 -25.15 15.21
CA LEU A 518 9.36 -23.85 15.31
C LEU A 518 8.44 -22.79 14.72
N ILE A 519 8.13 -21.76 15.50
CA ILE A 519 7.55 -20.50 15.03
C ILE A 519 8.66 -19.46 15.16
N ILE A 520 9.05 -18.85 14.05
CA ILE A 520 10.17 -17.89 14.03
C ILE A 520 9.81 -16.69 13.18
N GLU A 521 9.92 -15.49 13.74
CA GLU A 521 9.90 -14.26 12.97
C GLU A 521 11.29 -13.99 12.39
N VAL A 522 11.38 -13.84 11.07
CA VAL A 522 12.63 -13.56 10.36
C VAL A 522 12.64 -12.12 9.87
N HIS A 523 13.60 -11.36 10.40
CA HIS A 523 13.69 -9.94 10.16
C HIS A 523 14.49 -9.61 8.89
N ALA A 524 14.01 -8.65 8.11
CA ALA A 524 14.62 -8.20 6.85
C ALA A 524 16.06 -7.71 7.03
N VAL A 525 16.41 -7.24 8.24
CA VAL A 525 17.76 -6.77 8.62
C VAL A 525 18.84 -7.84 8.44
N LEU A 526 18.48 -9.13 8.45
CA LEU A 526 19.41 -10.23 8.16
C LEU A 526 19.97 -10.15 6.74
N GLY A 527 19.20 -9.61 5.79
CA GLY A 527 19.53 -9.63 4.37
C GLY A 527 19.37 -11.02 3.74
N PRO A 528 19.39 -11.09 2.40
CA PRO A 528 19.05 -12.31 1.66
C PRO A 528 20.02 -13.48 1.93
N ASP A 529 21.31 -13.19 2.11
CA ASP A 529 22.34 -14.23 2.28
C ASP A 529 22.22 -14.95 3.63
N LYS A 530 22.07 -14.19 4.73
CA LYS A 530 21.88 -14.78 6.06
C LYS A 530 20.53 -15.49 6.17
N LEU A 531 19.50 -14.96 5.52
CA LEU A 531 18.18 -15.60 5.48
C LEU A 531 18.24 -16.96 4.78
N ALA A 532 18.91 -17.03 3.62
CA ALA A 532 19.12 -18.27 2.89
C ALA A 532 19.93 -19.28 3.72
N ALA A 533 20.98 -18.82 4.41
CA ALA A 533 21.80 -19.66 5.28
C ALA A 533 21.04 -20.15 6.53
N LEU A 534 20.22 -19.31 7.16
CA LEU A 534 19.33 -19.70 8.26
C LEU A 534 18.37 -20.79 7.80
N LYS A 535 17.71 -20.60 6.66
CA LYS A 535 16.79 -21.59 6.08
C LYS A 535 17.48 -22.92 5.78
N ALA A 536 18.70 -22.88 5.22
CA ALA A 536 19.50 -24.07 4.96
C ALA A 536 19.90 -24.79 6.27
N ASN A 537 20.28 -24.04 7.30
CA ASN A 537 20.64 -24.58 8.61
C ASN A 537 19.43 -25.27 9.28
N LEU A 538 18.27 -24.61 9.32
CA LEU A 538 17.03 -25.21 9.85
C LEU A 538 16.63 -26.48 9.07
N THR A 539 16.82 -26.47 7.74
CA THR A 539 16.60 -27.66 6.90
C THR A 539 17.57 -28.79 7.27
N GLY A 540 18.85 -28.47 7.49
CA GLY A 540 19.87 -29.43 7.97
C GLY A 540 19.55 -30.01 9.34
N LEU A 541 18.83 -29.27 10.19
CA LEU A 541 18.31 -29.75 11.48
C LEU A 541 17.03 -30.59 11.35
N GLY A 542 16.55 -30.85 10.12
CA GLY A 542 15.41 -31.69 9.82
C GLY A 542 14.05 -30.97 9.81
N PHE A 543 14.05 -29.63 9.84
CA PHE A 543 12.82 -28.83 9.76
C PHE A 543 12.45 -28.52 8.31
N SER A 544 11.15 -28.61 8.01
CA SER A 544 10.59 -28.16 6.74
C SER A 544 9.68 -26.97 6.99
N LEU A 545 9.77 -25.94 6.14
CA LEU A 545 8.86 -24.80 6.16
C LEU A 545 7.47 -25.28 5.70
N VAL A 546 6.48 -25.18 6.59
CA VAL A 546 5.10 -25.61 6.33
C VAL A 546 4.21 -24.42 5.97
N GLU A 547 4.38 -23.29 6.66
CA GLU A 547 3.60 -22.08 6.43
C GLU A 547 4.46 -20.84 6.71
N ALA A 548 4.24 -19.78 5.95
CA ALA A 548 4.87 -18.47 6.18
C ALA A 548 3.79 -17.39 6.10
N ILE A 549 3.72 -16.55 7.12
CA ILE A 549 2.81 -15.41 7.19
C ILE A 549 3.64 -14.14 6.98
N PRO A 550 3.38 -13.34 5.92
CA PRO A 550 4.06 -12.05 5.75
C PRO A 550 3.72 -11.09 6.91
N ASN A 551 4.72 -10.40 7.45
CA ASN A 551 4.57 -9.35 8.46
C ASN A 551 5.33 -8.08 8.04
N CYS A 552 4.67 -7.18 7.32
CA CYS A 552 5.32 -6.00 6.72
C CYS A 552 6.52 -6.35 5.82
N ASP A 553 7.74 -6.02 6.26
CA ASP A 553 9.00 -6.33 5.57
C ASP A 553 9.60 -7.68 6.03
N ASP A 554 9.04 -8.26 7.10
CA ASP A 554 9.47 -9.48 7.78
C ASP A 554 8.51 -10.65 7.46
N GLN A 555 8.85 -11.85 7.94
CA GLN A 555 8.00 -13.04 7.77
C GLN A 555 7.99 -13.88 9.04
N VAL A 556 6.82 -14.43 9.38
CA VAL A 556 6.68 -15.39 10.48
C VAL A 556 6.54 -16.78 9.89
N TRP A 557 7.53 -17.63 10.14
CA TRP A 557 7.59 -18.98 9.62
C TRP A 557 7.14 -20.00 10.65
N TYR A 558 6.28 -20.93 10.23
CA TYR A 558 6.06 -22.18 10.92
C TYR A 558 6.82 -23.29 10.21
N LEU A 559 7.77 -23.90 10.93
CA LEU A 559 8.51 -25.07 10.49
C LEU A 559 8.19 -26.27 11.38
N GLN A 560 8.11 -27.43 10.74
CA GLN A 560 7.86 -28.69 11.42
C GLN A 560 8.99 -29.67 11.12
N ARG A 561 9.45 -30.37 12.16
CA ARG A 561 10.42 -31.44 12.03
C ARG A 561 9.73 -32.69 11.54
N SER A 562 10.29 -33.35 10.53
CA SER A 562 9.81 -34.67 10.10
C SER A 562 9.83 -35.64 11.29
N PRO A 563 8.80 -36.48 11.46
CA PRO A 563 8.89 -37.61 12.38
C PRO A 563 10.11 -38.44 11.99
N LEU A 564 10.99 -38.74 12.95
CA LEU A 564 12.10 -39.67 12.76
C LEU A 564 11.61 -41.08 12.48
#